data_AF-A0A3R6S719-F1
#
_entry.id   AF-A0A3R6S719-F1
#
_cell.length_a   1.000
_cell.length_b   1.000
_cell.length_c   1.000
_cell.angle_alpha   90.00
_cell.angle_beta   90.00
_cell.angle_gamma   90.00
#
_symmetry.space_group_name_H-M   'P 1'
#
loop_
_entity.id
_entity.type
_entity.pdbx_description
1 polymer ?
#
loop_
_entity_poly.entity_id
_entity_poly.type
_entity_poly.pdbx_seq_one_letter_code
_entity_poly.pdbx_strand_id
1 'polypeptide(L)'
;MSEVKVVRDEQGNAIVIIPDIIFWNKQDIDWDAVKEYLKKYLGEIIENKQTKEKIEIGTKFADEYTGSKYSEHIRGARAKAKANAAQGIRELVESAANKIHSENKKSKHKKDAKGGWNYYTVRFALPVYDNNRKTEEYNVYMGRLVVNRTQDGKLYLYDLVEIKKEASTPLKNT
;
A
#
# COMPACT_ATOMS: atom_id res chain seq x y z
N MET A 1 -14.04 -7.38 -13.72
CA MET A 1 -13.26 -6.32 -13.04
C MET A 1 -11.96 -6.16 -13.81
N SER A 2 -11.49 -4.94 -14.02
CA SER A 2 -10.22 -4.70 -14.69
C SER A 2 -9.06 -5.16 -13.79
N GLU A 3 -7.99 -5.68 -14.39
CA GLU A 3 -6.82 -6.19 -13.65
C GLU A 3 -5.91 -5.07 -13.16
N VAL A 4 -5.26 -5.26 -12.02
CA VAL A 4 -4.17 -4.38 -11.55
C VAL A 4 -2.98 -4.56 -12.47
N LYS A 5 -2.37 -3.46 -12.92
CA LYS A 5 -1.19 -3.49 -13.80
C LYS A 5 0.00 -2.87 -13.11
N VAL A 6 1.20 -3.30 -13.49
CA VAL A 6 2.45 -2.64 -13.08
C VAL A 6 3.12 -2.06 -14.32
N VAL A 7 3.27 -0.74 -14.34
CA VAL A 7 4.03 -0.03 -15.38
C VAL A 7 5.34 0.48 -14.79
N ARG A 8 6.26 0.97 -15.64
CA ARG A 8 7.51 1.60 -15.21
C ARG A 8 7.57 3.03 -15.74
N ASP A 9 8.08 3.94 -14.93
CA ASP A 9 8.42 5.28 -15.39
C ASP A 9 9.72 5.29 -16.22
N GLU A 10 10.10 6.45 -16.72
CA GLU A 10 11.31 6.66 -17.53
C GLU A 10 12.61 6.28 -16.78
N GLN A 11 12.60 6.32 -15.46
CA GLN A 11 13.72 5.92 -14.60
C GLN A 11 13.65 4.42 -14.21
N GLY A 12 12.68 3.67 -14.74
CA GLY A 12 12.47 2.25 -14.47
C GLY A 12 11.77 1.95 -13.14
N ASN A 13 11.31 2.95 -12.39
CA ASN A 13 10.59 2.76 -11.14
C ASN A 13 9.18 2.22 -11.42
N ALA A 14 8.77 1.21 -10.66
CA ALA A 14 7.45 0.62 -10.79
C ALA A 14 6.35 1.56 -10.29
N ILE A 15 5.23 1.59 -11.00
CA ILE A 15 3.98 2.23 -10.60
C ILE A 15 2.85 1.21 -10.73
N VAL A 16 2.20 0.89 -9.62
CA VAL A 16 1.03 -0.01 -9.59
C VAL A 16 -0.23 0.76 -10.00
N ILE A 17 -0.82 0.42 -11.14
CA ILE A 17 -2.04 1.01 -11.66
C ILE A 17 -3.23 0.31 -11.03
N ILE A 18 -3.91 1.02 -10.12
CA ILE A 18 -5.17 0.56 -9.56
C ILE A 18 -6.25 0.74 -10.64
N PRO A 19 -6.99 -0.32 -10.97
CA PRO A 19 -7.88 -0.30 -12.11
C PRO A 19 -9.00 0.71 -11.90
N ASP A 20 -9.73 0.62 -10.79
CA ASP A 20 -10.96 1.35 -10.58
C ASP A 20 -11.00 1.95 -9.16
N ILE A 21 -11.83 2.97 -8.97
CA ILE A 21 -12.16 3.43 -7.62
C ILE A 21 -13.37 2.60 -7.17
N ILE A 22 -13.20 1.82 -6.09
CA ILE A 22 -14.28 1.06 -5.46
C ILE A 22 -14.65 1.63 -4.09
N PHE A 23 -13.69 2.29 -3.42
CA PHE A 23 -13.95 3.07 -2.21
C PHE A 23 -14.03 4.56 -2.57
N TRP A 24 -15.24 5.05 -2.82
CA TRP A 24 -15.49 6.34 -3.47
C TRP A 24 -15.39 7.57 -2.57
N ASN A 25 -15.80 7.42 -1.32
CA ASN A 25 -15.90 8.51 -0.35
C ASN A 25 -14.52 9.14 -0.11
N LYS A 26 -14.49 10.45 0.15
CA LYS A 26 -13.24 11.17 0.45
C LYS A 26 -13.15 11.57 1.93
N GLN A 27 -14.29 11.78 2.58
CA GLN A 27 -14.35 12.21 3.98
C GLN A 27 -14.74 11.07 4.93
N ASP A 28 -15.56 10.13 4.46
CA ASP A 28 -16.08 9.02 5.25
C ASP A 28 -15.85 7.68 4.51
N ILE A 29 -14.59 7.25 4.46
CA ILE A 29 -14.26 5.94 3.92
C ILE A 29 -14.83 4.88 4.87
N ASP A 30 -15.59 3.93 4.32
CA ASP A 30 -15.98 2.72 5.04
C ASP A 30 -14.75 1.83 5.22
N TRP A 31 -14.05 2.03 6.34
CA TRP A 31 -12.84 1.29 6.67
C TRP A 31 -13.12 -0.16 7.02
N ASP A 32 -14.33 -0.51 7.43
CA ASP A 32 -14.73 -1.90 7.65
C ASP A 32 -14.85 -2.62 6.29
N ALA A 33 -15.44 -1.99 5.28
CA ALA A 33 -15.44 -2.54 3.92
C ALA A 33 -14.02 -2.70 3.34
N VAL A 34 -13.11 -1.75 3.61
CA VAL A 34 -11.69 -1.89 3.22
C VAL A 34 -11.05 -3.08 3.95
N LYS A 35 -11.33 -3.23 5.24
CA LYS A 35 -10.80 -4.32 6.07
C LYS A 35 -11.26 -5.67 5.55
N GLU A 36 -12.57 -5.83 5.28
CA GLU A 36 -13.12 -7.05 4.69
C GLU A 36 -12.50 -7.34 3.31
N TYR A 37 -12.29 -6.32 2.47
CA TYR A 37 -11.62 -6.49 1.19
C TYR A 37 -10.20 -7.05 1.34
N LEU A 38 -9.45 -6.58 2.33
CA LEU A 38 -8.07 -7.02 2.58
C LEU A 38 -7.98 -8.46 3.08
N LYS A 39 -9.03 -9.00 3.71
CA LYS A 39 -9.02 -10.37 4.23
C LYS A 39 -8.78 -11.43 3.16
N LYS A 40 -9.11 -11.13 1.90
CA LYS A 40 -8.88 -12.05 0.77
C LYS A 40 -7.39 -12.36 0.53
N TYR A 41 -6.48 -11.55 1.07
CA TYR A 41 -5.04 -11.75 0.93
C TYR A 41 -4.38 -12.46 2.13
N LEU A 42 -5.14 -12.81 3.17
CA LEU A 42 -4.57 -13.38 4.39
C LEU A 42 -3.88 -14.72 4.14
N GLY A 43 -2.69 -14.88 4.70
CA GLY A 43 -1.85 -16.06 4.57
C GLY A 43 -1.03 -16.11 3.28
N GLU A 44 -1.18 -15.14 2.38
CA GLU A 44 -0.35 -15.07 1.19
C GLU A 44 1.10 -14.72 1.53
N ILE A 45 2.03 -15.33 0.79
CA ILE A 45 3.45 -15.03 0.87
C ILE A 45 3.87 -14.48 -0.49
N ILE A 46 4.27 -13.22 -0.51
CA ILE A 46 4.65 -12.51 -1.72
C ILE A 46 6.15 -12.28 -1.71
N GLU A 47 6.82 -12.63 -2.80
CA GLU A 47 8.24 -12.36 -2.96
C GLU A 47 8.45 -10.96 -3.55
N ASN A 48 9.22 -10.13 -2.86
CA ASN A 48 9.66 -8.86 -3.41
C ASN A 48 10.66 -9.10 -4.55
N LYS A 49 10.39 -8.54 -5.73
CA LYS A 49 11.18 -8.82 -6.94
C LYS A 49 12.61 -8.29 -6.85
N GLN A 50 12.84 -7.21 -6.10
CA GLN A 50 14.15 -6.57 -5.95
C GLN A 50 14.99 -7.21 -4.85
N THR A 51 14.43 -7.39 -3.65
CA THR A 51 15.17 -7.91 -2.48
C THR A 51 15.13 -9.43 -2.35
N LYS A 52 14.25 -10.11 -3.09
CA LYS A 52 13.95 -11.55 -2.99
C LYS A 52 13.41 -11.98 -1.62
N GLU A 53 13.00 -11.00 -0.81
CA GLU A 53 12.42 -11.26 0.50
C GLU A 53 10.97 -11.75 0.36
N LYS A 54 10.64 -12.78 1.12
CA LYS A 54 9.27 -13.32 1.22
C LYS A 54 8.55 -12.61 2.35
N ILE A 55 7.50 -11.87 2.02
CA ILE A 55 6.70 -11.08 2.95
C ILE A 55 5.32 -11.73 3.05
N GLU A 56 4.93 -12.12 4.25
CA GLU A 56 3.64 -12.74 4.54
C GLU A 56 2.58 -11.69 4.88
N ILE A 57 1.37 -11.85 4.35
CA ILE A 57 0.20 -11.06 4.75
C ILE A 57 -0.47 -11.77 5.93
N GLY A 58 -0.03 -11.40 7.14
CA GLY A 58 -0.58 -11.96 8.38
C GLY A 58 -1.94 -11.37 8.78
N THR A 59 -2.58 -11.99 9.75
CA THR A 59 -3.92 -11.61 10.25
C THR A 59 -4.02 -10.17 10.77
N LYS A 60 -2.92 -9.63 11.31
CA LYS A 60 -2.84 -8.24 11.81
C LYS A 60 -2.85 -7.19 10.71
N PHE A 61 -2.51 -7.55 9.47
CA PHE A 61 -2.36 -6.57 8.40
C PHE A 61 -3.64 -5.77 8.15
N ALA A 62 -4.78 -6.45 8.04
CA ALA A 62 -6.05 -5.78 7.77
C ALA A 62 -6.44 -4.81 8.90
N ASP A 63 -6.19 -5.19 10.16
CA ASP A 63 -6.45 -4.34 11.34
C ASP A 63 -5.55 -3.10 11.34
N GLU A 64 -4.26 -3.27 11.09
CA GLU A 64 -3.29 -2.17 11.12
C GLU A 64 -3.47 -1.25 9.91
N TYR A 65 -3.76 -1.81 8.73
CA TYR A 65 -4.02 -1.02 7.53
C TYR A 65 -5.19 -0.06 7.71
N THR A 66 -6.30 -0.50 8.32
CA THR A 66 -7.50 0.31 8.46
C THR A 66 -7.58 1.07 9.78
N GLY A 67 -6.94 0.57 10.84
CA GLY A 67 -7.04 1.08 12.21
C GLY A 67 -5.76 1.68 12.80
N SER A 68 -4.67 1.84 12.05
CA SER A 68 -3.46 2.46 12.61
C SER A 68 -3.66 3.93 12.95
N LYS A 69 -2.82 4.47 13.86
CA LYS A 69 -2.77 5.92 14.13
C LYS A 69 -2.62 6.76 12.87
N TYR A 70 -1.92 6.24 11.86
CA TYR A 70 -1.79 6.91 10.58
C TYR A 70 -3.13 6.97 9.85
N SER A 71 -3.86 5.85 9.78
CA SER A 71 -5.21 5.77 9.21
C SER A 71 -6.21 6.64 9.97
N GLU A 72 -6.10 6.75 11.30
CA GLU A 72 -6.96 7.64 12.10
C GLU A 72 -6.84 9.11 11.70
N HIS A 73 -5.71 9.55 11.12
CA HIS A 73 -5.45 10.97 10.80
C HIS A 73 -5.48 11.26 9.29
N ILE A 74 -5.55 10.24 8.44
CA ILE A 74 -5.60 10.42 6.99
C ILE A 74 -7.00 10.86 6.55
N ARG A 75 -7.09 11.89 5.69
CA ARG A 75 -8.37 12.46 5.23
C ARG A 75 -8.32 12.80 3.74
N GLY A 76 -9.50 12.99 3.14
CA GLY A 76 -9.64 13.49 1.78
C GLY A 76 -9.07 12.54 0.73
N ALA A 77 -8.38 13.10 -0.27
CA ALA A 77 -7.78 12.34 -1.37
C ALA A 77 -6.77 11.29 -0.90
N ARG A 78 -6.09 11.51 0.23
CA ARG A 78 -5.12 10.54 0.78
C ARG A 78 -5.81 9.33 1.40
N ALA A 79 -6.91 9.53 2.12
CA ALA A 79 -7.72 8.44 2.65
C ALA A 79 -8.26 7.57 1.51
N LYS A 80 -8.80 8.21 0.47
CA LYS A 80 -9.25 7.53 -0.74
C LYS A 80 -8.13 6.77 -1.46
N ALA A 81 -6.94 7.36 -1.56
CA ALA A 81 -5.75 6.70 -2.10
C ALA A 81 -5.40 5.43 -1.31
N LYS A 82 -5.32 5.53 0.02
CA LYS A 82 -5.07 4.38 0.88
C LYS A 82 -6.13 3.30 0.71
N ALA A 83 -7.41 3.64 0.79
CA ALA A 83 -8.49 2.67 0.66
C ALA A 83 -8.40 1.87 -0.66
N ASN A 84 -8.18 2.56 -1.78
CA ASN A 84 -8.14 1.91 -3.09
C ASN A 84 -6.80 1.21 -3.39
N ALA A 85 -5.70 1.57 -2.72
CA ALA A 85 -4.44 0.82 -2.80
C ALA A 85 -4.58 -0.62 -2.27
N ALA A 86 -5.61 -0.92 -1.47
CA ALA A 86 -5.96 -2.28 -1.06
C ALA A 86 -6.15 -3.23 -2.26
N GLN A 87 -6.54 -2.71 -3.42
CA GLN A 87 -6.73 -3.50 -4.63
C GLN A 87 -5.42 -4.06 -5.20
N GLY A 88 -4.28 -3.38 -4.98
CA GLY A 88 -2.98 -3.73 -5.56
C GLY A 88 -1.93 -4.13 -4.54
N ILE A 89 -2.32 -4.69 -3.39
CA ILE A 89 -1.38 -5.01 -2.30
C ILE A 89 -0.30 -6.00 -2.75
N ARG A 90 -0.67 -7.02 -3.54
CA ARG A 90 0.29 -8.01 -4.06
C ARG A 90 1.36 -7.31 -4.89
N GLU A 91 0.94 -6.53 -5.87
CA GLU A 91 1.80 -5.83 -6.80
C GLU A 91 2.64 -4.76 -6.10
N LEU A 92 2.09 -4.10 -5.07
CA LEU A 92 2.83 -3.16 -4.23
C LEU A 92 3.96 -3.85 -3.47
N VAL A 93 3.71 -5.01 -2.87
CA VAL A 93 4.73 -5.79 -2.16
C VAL A 93 5.79 -6.32 -3.13
N GLU A 94 5.37 -6.86 -4.28
CA GLU A 94 6.28 -7.37 -5.32
C GLU A 94 7.21 -6.28 -5.86
N SER A 95 6.70 -5.07 -6.04
CA SER A 95 7.42 -3.95 -6.69
C SER A 95 8.10 -2.99 -5.72
N ALA A 96 7.93 -3.19 -4.40
CA ALA A 96 8.46 -2.30 -3.38
C ALA A 96 9.99 -2.17 -3.47
N ALA A 97 10.50 -0.96 -3.31
CA ALA A 97 11.90 -0.63 -3.51
C ALA A 97 12.47 0.18 -2.33
N ASN A 98 13.77 0.50 -2.38
CA ASN A 98 14.43 1.40 -1.43
C ASN A 98 14.21 0.99 0.04
N LYS A 99 14.51 -0.27 0.36
CA LYS A 99 14.38 -0.82 1.70
C LYS A 99 15.22 -0.02 2.71
N ILE A 100 14.58 0.42 3.79
CA ILE A 100 15.23 1.05 4.95
C ILE A 100 14.89 0.24 6.19
N HIS A 101 15.90 -0.14 6.97
CA HIS A 101 15.72 -0.84 8.24
C HIS A 101 15.72 0.14 9.42
N SER A 102 14.85 -0.08 10.40
CA SER A 102 14.87 0.60 11.70
C SER A 102 14.72 -0.40 12.83
N GLU A 103 15.57 -0.29 13.84
CA GLU A 103 15.40 -1.03 15.09
C GLU A 103 14.09 -0.66 15.79
N ASN A 104 13.55 -1.61 16.55
CA ASN A 104 12.34 -1.37 17.32
C ASN A 104 12.66 -0.61 18.62
N LYS A 105 12.32 0.67 18.64
CA LYS A 105 12.53 1.56 19.81
C LYS A 105 11.34 1.57 20.79
N LYS A 106 10.24 0.85 20.51
CA LYS A 106 9.01 0.92 21.32
C LYS A 106 8.80 -0.36 22.14
N SER A 107 8.59 -0.18 23.44
CA SER A 107 8.30 -1.27 24.39
C SER A 107 7.06 -2.09 24.02
N LYS A 108 6.05 -1.46 23.41
CA LYS A 108 4.77 -2.11 23.04
C LYS A 108 4.85 -3.15 21.91
N HIS A 109 5.94 -3.19 21.13
CA HIS A 109 6.14 -4.17 20.06
C HIS A 109 7.27 -5.16 20.35
N LYS A 110 7.66 -5.31 21.62
CA LYS A 110 8.76 -6.19 22.06
C LYS A 110 8.59 -7.68 21.74
N LYS A 111 7.39 -8.13 21.35
CA LYS A 111 7.16 -9.54 20.94
C LYS A 111 7.10 -9.69 19.41
N ASP A 112 6.42 -8.77 18.72
CA ASP A 112 6.07 -8.92 17.29
C ASP A 112 7.09 -8.31 16.31
N ALA A 113 7.88 -7.34 16.75
CA ALA A 113 8.87 -6.63 15.91
C ALA A 113 10.24 -6.60 16.60
N LYS A 114 10.63 -7.70 17.25
CA LYS A 114 11.95 -7.80 17.90
C LYS A 114 13.10 -7.57 16.92
N GLY A 115 12.95 -8.04 15.69
CA GLY A 115 13.92 -7.86 14.62
C GLY A 115 13.84 -6.49 13.95
N GLY A 116 12.99 -5.58 14.44
CA GLY A 116 12.81 -4.23 13.90
C GLY A 116 11.71 -4.12 12.82
N TRP A 117 11.82 -3.05 12.06
CA TRP A 117 10.88 -2.64 11.02
C TRP A 117 11.65 -2.42 9.71
N ASN A 118 11.08 -2.90 8.61
CA ASN A 118 11.54 -2.57 7.26
C ASN A 118 10.51 -1.68 6.59
N TYR A 119 11.00 -0.62 5.96
CA TYR A 119 10.20 0.30 5.17
C TYR A 119 10.58 0.16 3.71
N TYR A 120 9.59 0.03 2.84
CA TYR A 120 9.80 -0.03 1.39
C TYR A 120 9.01 1.08 0.73
N THR A 121 9.65 1.81 -0.17
CA THR A 121 8.99 2.81 -1.00
C THR A 121 8.16 2.12 -2.07
N VAL A 122 6.93 2.58 -2.26
CA VAL A 122 6.03 2.12 -3.31
C VAL A 122 5.40 3.30 -4.02
N ARG A 123 4.99 3.09 -5.27
CA ARG A 123 4.21 4.04 -6.05
C ARG A 123 2.99 3.35 -6.65
N PHE A 124 1.86 4.04 -6.65
CA PHE A 124 0.64 3.57 -7.26
C PHE A 124 -0.14 4.72 -7.88
N ALA A 125 -0.97 4.43 -8.86
CA ALA A 125 -1.78 5.41 -9.54
C ALA A 125 -3.27 5.09 -9.39
N LEU A 126 -4.06 6.11 -9.06
CA LEU A 126 -5.52 6.02 -9.07
C LEU A 126 -6.07 6.72 -10.30
N PRO A 127 -7.07 6.14 -10.99
CA PRO A 127 -7.73 6.80 -12.11
C PRO A 127 -8.40 8.10 -11.65
N VAL A 128 -8.39 9.09 -12.53
CA VAL A 128 -9.15 10.32 -12.39
C VAL A 128 -10.57 10.07 -12.90
N TYR A 129 -11.55 10.65 -12.22
CA TYR A 129 -12.94 10.63 -12.66
C TYR A 129 -13.45 12.05 -12.79
N ASP A 130 -14.12 12.30 -13.90
CA ASP A 130 -14.89 13.52 -14.17
C ASP A 130 -16.36 13.15 -14.32
N ASN A 131 -17.24 13.76 -13.52
CA ASN A 131 -18.69 13.46 -13.49
C ASN A 131 -19.00 11.95 -13.48
N ASN A 132 -18.33 11.20 -12.59
CA ASN A 132 -18.41 9.73 -12.46
C ASN A 132 -17.98 8.92 -13.69
N ARG A 133 -17.39 9.56 -14.70
CA ARG A 133 -16.77 8.88 -15.84
C ARG A 133 -15.27 8.79 -15.63
N LYS A 134 -14.74 7.57 -15.78
CA LYS A 134 -13.30 7.32 -15.70
C LYS A 134 -12.63 8.00 -16.87
N THR A 135 -11.62 8.82 -16.61
CA THR A 135 -10.79 9.42 -17.67
C THR A 135 -9.59 8.52 -17.95
N GLU A 136 -8.77 8.89 -18.94
CA GLU A 136 -7.51 8.22 -19.25
C GLU A 136 -6.35 8.65 -18.33
N GLU A 137 -6.62 9.57 -17.41
CA GLU A 137 -5.64 10.17 -16.52
C GLU A 137 -5.58 9.46 -15.17
N TYR A 138 -4.40 9.42 -14.58
CA TYR A 138 -4.16 8.83 -13.27
C TYR A 138 -3.35 9.76 -12.37
N ASN A 139 -3.80 9.90 -11.12
CA ASN A 139 -3.03 10.55 -10.08
C ASN A 139 -2.04 9.55 -9.48
N VAL A 140 -0.75 9.87 -9.55
CA VAL A 140 0.30 9.05 -8.94
C VAL A 140 0.50 9.43 -7.48
N TYR A 141 0.68 8.43 -6.64
CA TYR A 141 0.94 8.52 -5.22
C TYR A 141 2.19 7.72 -4.88
N MET A 142 3.01 8.27 -3.99
CA MET A 142 4.05 7.54 -3.30
C MET A 142 3.54 7.14 -1.91
N GLY A 143 3.99 6.00 -1.41
CA GLY A 143 3.77 5.56 -0.03
C GLY A 143 4.92 4.72 0.50
N ARG A 144 4.81 4.29 1.76
CA ARG A 144 5.73 3.36 2.40
C ARG A 144 5.00 2.14 2.92
N LEU A 145 5.36 0.96 2.42
CA LEU A 145 4.99 -0.28 3.09
C LEU A 145 5.82 -0.43 4.36
N VAL A 146 5.15 -0.78 5.44
CA VAL A 146 5.73 -1.12 6.73
C VAL A 146 5.67 -2.63 6.87
N VAL A 147 6.82 -3.23 7.14
CA VAL A 147 6.97 -4.68 7.31
C VAL A 147 7.63 -4.93 8.65
N ASN A 148 6.97 -5.66 9.55
CA ASN A 148 7.61 -6.07 10.80
C ASN A 148 8.50 -7.28 10.58
N ARG A 149 9.62 -7.31 11.30
CA ARG A 149 10.55 -8.43 11.32
C ARG A 149 10.53 -9.11 12.68
N THR A 150 10.24 -10.40 12.68
CA THR A 150 10.31 -11.23 13.89
C THR A 150 11.77 -11.49 14.29
N GLN A 151 11.98 -12.10 15.45
CA GLN A 151 13.33 -12.43 15.92
C GLN A 151 14.02 -13.49 15.05
N ASP A 152 13.27 -14.44 14.50
CA ASP A 152 13.73 -15.46 13.55
C ASP A 152 13.84 -14.94 12.11
N GLY A 153 13.57 -13.64 11.90
CA GLY A 153 13.79 -12.97 10.61
C GLY A 153 12.65 -13.09 9.62
N LYS A 154 11.51 -13.67 10.00
CA LYS A 154 10.29 -13.67 9.16
C LYS A 154 9.75 -12.26 9.02
N LEU A 155 9.15 -12.00 7.86
CA LEU A 155 8.67 -10.69 7.46
C LEU A 155 7.17 -10.73 7.26
N TYR A 156 6.47 -9.80 7.89
CA TYR A 156 5.03 -9.68 7.81
C TYR A 156 4.65 -8.27 7.37
N LEU A 157 3.76 -8.18 6.39
CA LEU A 157 3.20 -6.90 5.98
C LEU A 157 2.35 -6.33 7.13
N TYR A 158 2.59 -5.07 7.46
CA TYR A 158 1.98 -4.43 8.63
C TYR A 158 1.06 -3.27 8.25
N ASP A 159 1.54 -2.30 7.44
CA ASP A 159 0.73 -1.12 7.09
C ASP A 159 1.23 -0.49 5.76
N LEU A 160 0.43 0.40 5.17
CA LEU A 160 0.81 1.36 4.14
C LEU A 160 0.66 2.78 4.69
N VAL A 161 1.78 3.49 4.82
CA VAL A 161 1.84 4.80 5.47
C VAL A 161 2.49 5.85 4.58
N GLU A 162 2.54 7.08 5.09
CA GLU A 162 3.22 8.21 4.45
C GLU A 162 2.78 8.49 2.99
N ILE A 163 1.51 8.19 2.68
CA ILE A 163 0.94 8.39 1.35
C ILE A 163 0.91 9.88 1.01
N LYS A 164 1.53 10.22 -0.12
CA LYS A 164 1.58 11.57 -0.69
C LYS A 164 1.30 11.48 -2.18
N LYS A 165 0.50 12.42 -2.69
CA LYS A 165 0.33 12.59 -4.14
C LYS A 165 1.62 13.18 -4.71
N GLU A 166 2.07 12.67 -5.84
CA GLU A 166 3.19 13.27 -6.56
C GLU A 166 2.78 14.58 -7.22
N ALA A 167 3.67 15.58 -7.15
CA ALA A 167 3.49 16.84 -7.84
C ALA A 167 3.96 16.68 -9.29
N SER A 168 3.09 16.13 -10.13
CA SER A 168 3.31 15.97 -11.57
C SER A 168 2.00 16.02 -12.34
N THR A 169 2.10 16.21 -13.66
CA THR A 169 0.98 16.01 -14.59
C THR A 169 0.46 14.57 -14.43
N PRO A 170 -0.87 14.35 -14.39
CA PRO A 170 -1.43 13.01 -14.33
C PRO A 170 -0.85 12.08 -15.39
N LEU A 171 -0.57 10.83 -15.01
CA LEU A 171 -0.13 9.79 -15.93
C LEU A 171 -1.26 9.51 -16.93
N LYS A 172 -0.96 9.51 -18.23
CA LYS A 172 -1.92 9.11 -19.27
C LYS A 172 -1.69 7.65 -19.64
N ASN A 173 -2.76 6.87 -19.65
CA ASN A 173 -2.73 5.49 -20.13
C ASN A 173 -2.89 5.49 -21.65
N THR A 174 -1.80 5.75 -22.39
CA THR A 174 -1.71 5.56 -23.85
C THR A 174 -1.53 4.10 -24.22
#